data_AF-A0A352S5B6-F1
#
_entry.id   AF-A0A352S5B6-F1
#
_cell.length_a   1.000
_cell.length_b   1.000
_cell.length_c   1.000
_cell.angle_alpha   90.00
_cell.angle_beta   90.00
_cell.angle_gamma   90.00
#
_symmetry.space_group_name_H-M   'P 1'
#
loop_
_entity.id
_entity.type
_entity.pdbx_description
1 polymer ?
#
loop_
_entity_poly.entity_id
_entity_poly.type
_entity_poly.pdbx_seq_one_letter_code
_entity_poly.pdbx_strand_id
1 'polypeptide(L)'
;FWCWLVGFYFAFMPLYVLGLMGMTRRLNHTDNPAWTPWLHLAVVGVVFVALGIFFQVLQIVVSIRDRKKLADVTGDPWGGRTLEWATSSPPAFYNFAHTPVVRDLDAFADMKARGETIRTDGFEQIHMPKNTAAGFYMGAFSLALGFALTWHIWWLAAVGLIGMVVAFIRRANDDHIDYYVPASEVEQIETRYQQRIAAQG
;
A
#
# COMPACT_ATOMS: atom_id res chain seq x y z
N PHE A 1 15.35 2.34 10.23
CA PHE A 1 16.26 1.34 9.62
C PHE A 1 17.22 0.70 10.63
N TRP A 2 18.16 1.44 11.23
CA TRP A 2 19.21 0.85 12.08
C TRP A 2 18.68 0.02 13.27
N CYS A 3 17.65 0.49 13.97
CA CYS A 3 17.01 -0.29 15.05
C CYS A 3 16.45 -1.64 14.55
N TRP A 4 15.89 -1.67 13.35
CA TRP A 4 15.43 -2.92 12.71
C TRP A 4 16.60 -3.84 12.36
N LEU A 5 17.65 -3.30 11.74
CA LEU A 5 18.82 -4.10 11.35
C LEU A 5 19.50 -4.70 12.58
N VAL A 6 19.89 -3.86 13.55
CA VAL A 6 20.56 -4.31 14.79
C VAL A 6 19.63 -5.24 15.58
N GLY A 7 18.37 -4.86 15.75
CA GLY A 7 17.39 -5.68 16.47
C GLY A 7 17.18 -7.05 15.84
N PHE A 8 17.11 -7.15 14.51
CA PHE A 8 17.02 -8.43 13.81
C PHE A 8 18.23 -9.32 14.10
N TYR A 9 19.45 -8.78 13.97
CA TYR A 9 20.65 -9.57 14.24
C TYR A 9 20.68 -10.07 15.69
N PHE A 10 20.43 -9.19 16.66
CA PHE A 10 20.44 -9.57 18.07
C PHE A 10 19.30 -10.52 18.45
N ALA A 11 18.12 -10.41 17.81
CA ALA A 11 16.98 -11.26 18.10
C ALA A 11 17.12 -12.67 17.50
N PHE A 12 17.61 -12.77 16.25
CA PHE A 12 17.56 -14.01 15.49
C PHE A 12 18.91 -14.73 15.37
N MET A 13 20.05 -14.04 15.42
CA MET A 13 21.36 -14.73 15.37
C MET A 13 21.59 -15.68 16.56
N PRO A 14 21.21 -15.34 17.81
CA PRO A 14 21.31 -16.26 18.93
C PRO A 14 20.47 -17.54 18.75
N LEU A 15 19.38 -17.47 17.98
CA LEU A 15 18.52 -18.63 17.75
C LEU A 15 19.18 -19.70 16.87
N TYR A 16 20.11 -19.33 16.00
CA TYR A 16 20.93 -20.31 15.28
C TYR A 16 21.81 -21.10 16.24
N VAL A 17 22.47 -20.41 17.18
CA VAL A 17 23.29 -21.05 18.21
C VAL A 17 22.44 -21.96 19.08
N LEU A 18 21.29 -21.48 19.56
CA LEU A 18 20.35 -22.27 20.35
C LEU A 18 19.84 -23.52 19.60
N GLY A 19 19.53 -23.38 18.31
CA GLY A 19 19.14 -24.51 17.47
C GLY A 19 20.25 -25.55 17.35
N LEU A 20 21.50 -25.13 17.16
CA LEU A 20 22.67 -26.01 17.12
C LEU A 20 22.97 -26.66 18.50
N MET A 21 22.60 -25.97 19.59
CA MET A 21 22.65 -26.50 20.96
C MET A 21 21.48 -27.44 21.31
N GLY A 22 20.61 -27.74 20.34
CA GLY A 22 19.50 -28.70 20.50
C GLY A 22 18.21 -28.11 21.09
N MET A 23 18.08 -26.78 21.21
CA MET A 23 16.83 -26.17 21.65
C MET A 23 15.73 -26.36 20.58
N THR A 24 14.68 -27.12 20.91
CA THR A 24 13.56 -27.40 19.99
C THR A 24 12.54 -26.27 19.96
N ARG A 25 11.77 -26.18 18.86
CA ARG A 25 10.70 -25.19 18.69
C ARG A 25 9.55 -25.35 19.69
N ARG A 26 8.85 -24.24 19.98
CA ARG A 26 7.55 -24.20 20.71
C ARG A 26 7.61 -24.68 22.17
N LEU A 27 8.77 -24.60 22.80
CA LEU A 27 8.89 -24.73 24.26
C LEU A 27 8.34 -23.45 24.92
N ASN A 28 7.56 -23.61 25.99
CA ASN A 28 7.03 -22.50 26.79
C ASN A 28 7.87 -22.21 28.06
N HIS A 29 8.75 -23.13 28.45
CA HIS A 29 9.73 -22.97 29.52
C HIS A 29 11.01 -23.74 29.15
N THR A 30 12.11 -23.42 29.82
CA THR A 30 13.39 -24.12 29.68
C THR A 30 14.10 -24.18 31.02
N ASP A 31 14.58 -25.37 31.39
CA ASP A 31 15.37 -25.59 32.59
C ASP A 31 16.88 -25.67 32.31
N ASN A 32 17.29 -25.58 31.03
CA ASN A 32 18.70 -25.64 30.64
C ASN A 32 19.38 -24.27 30.85
N PRO A 33 20.30 -24.13 31.83
CA PRO A 33 20.95 -22.84 32.11
C PRO A 33 21.86 -22.35 30.97
N ALA A 34 22.34 -23.25 30.11
CA ALA A 34 23.22 -22.91 29.00
C ALA A 34 22.51 -22.13 27.87
N TRP A 35 21.18 -22.25 27.77
CA TRP A 35 20.38 -21.52 26.78
C TRP A 35 20.04 -20.10 27.24
N THR A 36 20.01 -19.88 28.54
CA THR A 36 19.55 -18.63 29.16
C THR A 36 20.27 -17.38 28.63
N PRO A 37 21.61 -17.31 28.51
CA PRO A 37 22.29 -16.11 28.03
C PRO A 37 21.91 -15.73 26.59
N TRP A 38 21.76 -16.73 25.72
CA TRP A 38 21.37 -16.53 24.32
C TRP A 38 19.93 -16.05 24.18
N LEU A 39 19.03 -16.55 25.03
CA LEU A 39 17.65 -16.07 25.10
C LEU A 39 17.57 -14.63 25.61
N HIS A 40 18.37 -14.25 26.61
CA HIS A 40 18.45 -12.86 27.07
C HIS A 40 18.96 -11.92 25.97
N LEU A 41 19.98 -12.36 25.21
CA LEU A 41 20.48 -11.61 24.07
C LEU A 41 19.40 -11.45 22.99
N ALA A 42 18.61 -12.50 22.72
CA ALA A 42 17.49 -12.43 21.81
C ALA A 42 16.43 -11.41 22.27
N VAL A 43 16.13 -11.35 23.57
CA VAL A 43 15.21 -10.36 24.15
C VAL A 43 15.73 -8.92 23.97
N VAL A 44 17.04 -8.69 24.13
CA VAL A 44 17.63 -7.37 23.82
C VAL A 44 17.38 -6.99 22.36
N GLY A 45 17.52 -7.94 21.43
CA GLY A 45 17.15 -7.73 20.03
C GLY A 45 15.69 -7.33 19.84
N VAL A 46 14.77 -7.96 20.56
CA VAL A 46 13.33 -7.61 20.53
C VAL A 46 13.10 -6.17 20.99
N VAL A 47 13.82 -5.68 22.01
CA VAL A 47 13.73 -4.28 22.45
C VAL A 47 14.14 -3.32 21.33
N PHE A 48 15.21 -3.62 20.59
CA PHE A 48 15.61 -2.82 19.43
C PHE A 48 14.57 -2.84 18.30
N VAL A 49 13.93 -4.00 18.05
CA VAL A 49 12.82 -4.08 17.08
C VAL A 49 11.64 -3.22 17.53
N ALA A 50 11.28 -3.24 18.82
CA ALA A 50 10.23 -2.40 19.38
C ALA A 50 10.53 -0.89 19.20
N LEU A 51 11.79 -0.48 19.43
CA LEU A 51 12.24 0.87 19.12
C LEU A 51 12.16 1.18 17.61
N GLY A 52 12.48 0.21 16.76
CA GLY A 52 12.33 0.33 15.31
C GLY A 52 10.87 0.59 14.88
N ILE A 53 9.92 -0.12 15.49
CA ILE A 53 8.48 0.11 15.29
C ILE A 53 8.08 1.50 15.78
N PHE A 54 8.53 1.90 16.98
CA PHE A 54 8.26 3.22 17.54
C PHE A 54 8.74 4.34 16.61
N PHE A 55 10.00 4.27 16.14
CA PHE A 55 10.53 5.26 15.21
C PHE A 55 9.81 5.26 13.86
N GLN A 56 9.33 4.11 13.39
CA GLN A 56 8.52 4.04 12.17
C GLN A 56 7.18 4.77 12.31
N VAL A 57 6.49 4.59 13.44
CA VAL A 57 5.25 5.31 13.74
C VAL A 57 5.53 6.80 13.88
N LEU A 58 6.57 7.18 14.62
CA LEU A 58 6.98 8.57 14.79
C LEU A 58 7.29 9.24 13.46
N GLN A 59 8.01 8.55 12.57
CA GLN A 59 8.29 9.01 11.21
C GLN A 59 6.99 9.33 10.46
N ILE A 60 6.02 8.42 10.43
CA ILE A 60 4.73 8.63 9.76
C ILE A 60 3.99 9.83 10.36
N VAL A 61 3.93 9.93 11.69
CA VAL A 61 3.24 11.02 12.39
C VAL A 61 3.85 12.38 12.04
N VAL A 62 5.17 12.52 12.12
CA VAL A 62 5.87 13.76 11.80
C VAL A 62 5.74 14.11 10.31
N SER A 63 5.84 13.12 9.42
CA SER A 63 5.64 13.33 7.98
C SER A 63 4.24 13.83 7.64
N ILE A 64 3.19 13.28 8.27
CA ILE A 64 1.81 13.75 8.06
C ILE A 64 1.61 15.15 8.62
N ARG A 65 2.21 15.45 9.79
CA ARG A 65 2.14 16.78 10.42
C ARG A 65 2.77 17.87 9.54
N ASP A 66 3.95 17.60 8.98
CA ASP A 66 4.71 18.57 8.19
C ASP A 66 4.48 18.43 6.66
N ARG A 67 3.47 17.66 6.23
CA ARG A 67 3.21 17.31 4.82
C ARG A 67 3.13 18.48 3.84
N LYS A 68 2.64 19.65 4.27
CA LYS A 68 2.54 20.84 3.40
C LYS A 68 3.89 21.47 3.09
N LYS A 69 4.85 21.35 4.02
CA LYS A 69 6.21 21.90 3.87
C LYS A 69 7.10 20.99 3.05
N LEU A 70 6.84 19.68 3.11
CA LEU A 70 7.61 18.63 2.45
C LEU A 70 6.90 18.07 1.22
N ALA A 71 5.90 18.78 0.70
CA ALA A 71 5.12 18.32 -0.44
C ALA A 71 5.99 18.30 -1.70
N ASP A 72 6.00 17.16 -2.39
CA ASP A 72 6.45 17.13 -3.77
C ASP A 72 5.42 17.82 -4.67
N VAL A 73 5.95 18.52 -5.65
CA VAL A 73 5.30 19.52 -6.48
C VAL A 73 5.59 19.28 -7.95
N THR A 74 6.65 18.52 -8.26
CA THR A 74 7.03 18.14 -9.63
C THR A 74 6.38 16.83 -10.05
N GLY A 75 6.22 15.85 -9.15
CA GLY A 75 5.88 14.48 -9.51
C GLY A 75 7.09 13.52 -9.51
N ASP A 76 8.31 14.07 -9.57
CA ASP A 76 9.57 13.33 -9.60
C ASP A 76 10.56 13.84 -8.53
N PRO A 77 10.35 13.53 -7.23
CA PRO A 77 11.22 13.99 -6.16
C PRO A 77 12.57 13.25 -6.09
N TRP A 78 12.75 12.16 -6.84
CA TRP A 78 13.93 11.29 -6.75
C TRP A 78 14.70 11.12 -8.06
N GLY A 79 14.25 11.74 -9.15
CA GLY A 79 14.81 11.48 -10.48
C GLY A 79 14.49 10.07 -10.98
N GLY A 80 13.29 9.57 -10.69
CA GLY A 80 12.84 8.22 -11.02
C GLY A 80 12.87 7.90 -12.52
N ARG A 81 12.85 6.61 -12.85
CA ARG A 81 13.10 6.11 -14.22
C ARG A 81 11.85 5.60 -14.94
N THR A 82 10.84 5.28 -14.15
CA THR A 82 9.61 4.59 -14.53
C THR A 82 8.42 5.56 -14.56
N LEU A 83 7.31 5.16 -15.20
CA LEU A 83 6.21 6.06 -15.55
C LEU A 83 5.44 6.64 -14.35
N GLU A 84 5.49 6.03 -13.17
CA GLU A 84 4.85 6.58 -11.98
C GLU A 84 5.37 7.97 -11.62
N TRP A 85 6.64 8.24 -11.92
CA TRP A 85 7.30 9.54 -11.70
C TRP A 85 6.99 10.57 -12.80
N ALA A 86 6.28 10.16 -13.84
CA ALA A 86 5.76 11.07 -14.86
C ALA A 86 4.40 11.67 -14.45
N THR A 87 3.78 11.16 -13.39
CA THR A 87 2.46 11.64 -12.95
C THR A 87 2.58 12.84 -12.00
N SER A 88 1.47 13.55 -11.80
CA SER A 88 1.42 14.64 -10.82
C SER A 88 1.51 14.13 -9.37
N SER A 89 1.88 15.00 -8.43
CA SER A 89 1.88 14.70 -7.00
C SER A 89 0.76 15.45 -6.27
N PRO A 90 -0.25 14.76 -5.69
CA PRO A 90 -0.60 13.34 -5.89
C PRO A 90 -1.14 13.08 -7.31
N PRO A 91 -1.12 11.82 -7.79
CA PRO A 91 -1.60 11.50 -9.14
C PRO A 91 -3.09 11.78 -9.32
N ALA A 92 -3.49 12.09 -10.55
CA ALA A 92 -4.90 12.16 -10.92
C ALA A 92 -5.55 10.78 -10.77
N PHE A 93 -6.86 10.74 -10.50
CA PHE A 93 -7.58 9.48 -10.28
C PHE A 93 -7.65 8.57 -11.52
N TYR A 94 -7.38 9.12 -12.72
CA TYR A 94 -7.23 8.38 -13.99
C TYR A 94 -5.77 8.04 -14.32
N ASN A 95 -4.81 8.36 -13.46
CA ASN A 95 -3.37 8.27 -13.64
C ASN A 95 -2.82 9.14 -14.80
N PHE A 96 -3.08 8.77 -16.05
CA PHE A 96 -2.60 9.48 -17.24
C PHE A 96 -3.77 9.93 -18.11
N ALA A 97 -3.78 11.21 -18.52
CA ALA A 97 -4.78 11.73 -19.45
C ALA A 97 -4.65 11.14 -20.86
N HIS A 98 -3.43 10.78 -21.26
CA HIS A 98 -3.13 10.07 -22.49
C HIS A 98 -2.33 8.80 -22.17
N THR A 99 -2.64 7.69 -22.84
CA THR A 99 -1.86 6.46 -22.68
C THR A 99 -0.41 6.69 -23.13
N PRO A 100 0.58 6.50 -22.25
CA PRO A 100 1.98 6.73 -22.61
C PRO A 100 2.46 5.70 -23.63
N VAL A 101 3.25 6.14 -24.60
CA VAL A 101 3.86 5.27 -25.62
C VAL A 101 5.23 4.82 -25.12
N VAL A 102 5.34 3.55 -24.75
CA VAL A 102 6.58 2.95 -24.24
C VAL A 102 7.46 2.47 -25.38
N ARG A 103 8.72 2.91 -25.41
CA ARG A 103 9.72 2.51 -26.42
C ARG A 103 10.92 1.76 -25.83
N ASP A 104 11.15 1.89 -24.53
CA ASP A 104 12.26 1.29 -23.80
C ASP A 104 11.77 0.78 -22.44
N LEU A 105 12.56 -0.05 -21.76
CA LEU A 105 12.30 -0.61 -20.45
C LEU A 105 12.11 0.50 -19.39
N ASP A 106 13.01 1.49 -19.39
CA ASP A 106 12.93 2.66 -18.51
C ASP A 106 12.27 3.84 -19.23
N ALA A 107 10.97 3.71 -19.49
CA ALA A 107 10.21 4.62 -20.35
C ALA A 107 10.36 6.10 -19.97
N PHE A 108 10.28 6.46 -18.70
CA PHE A 108 10.37 7.87 -18.28
C PHE A 108 11.81 8.41 -18.35
N ALA A 109 12.81 7.56 -18.11
CA ALA A 109 14.21 7.94 -18.30
C ALA A 109 14.53 8.20 -19.79
N ASP A 110 14.04 7.34 -20.69
CA ASP A 110 14.18 7.51 -22.14
C ASP A 110 13.46 8.79 -22.62
N MET A 111 12.23 9.03 -22.13
CA MET A 111 11.50 10.28 -22.41
C MET A 111 12.30 11.52 -21.97
N LYS A 112 12.84 11.51 -20.74
CA LYS A 112 13.70 12.61 -20.24
C LYS A 112 14.95 12.79 -21.09
N ALA A 113 15.61 11.71 -21.52
CA ALA A 113 16.81 11.77 -22.35
C ALA A 113 16.54 12.33 -23.76
N ARG A 114 15.34 12.08 -24.30
CA ARG A 114 14.89 12.61 -25.59
C ARG A 114 14.32 14.03 -25.50
N GLY A 115 14.11 14.55 -24.28
CA GLY A 115 13.41 15.81 -24.06
C GLY A 115 11.92 15.74 -24.41
N GLU A 116 11.34 14.54 -24.42
CA GLU A 116 9.91 14.35 -24.64
C GLU A 116 9.13 14.75 -23.39
N THR A 117 8.18 15.65 -23.55
CA THR A 117 7.23 16.04 -22.48
C THR A 117 5.91 15.29 -22.65
N ILE A 118 5.17 15.19 -21.55
CA ILE A 118 3.82 14.63 -21.58
C ILE A 118 2.94 15.57 -22.40
N ARG A 119 2.12 14.98 -23.27
CA ARG A 119 1.18 15.70 -24.12
C ARG A 119 0.14 16.43 -23.25
N THR A 120 -0.08 17.71 -23.54
CA THR A 120 -0.96 18.61 -22.75
C THR A 120 -2.17 19.11 -23.52
N ASP A 121 -2.47 18.54 -24.68
CA ASP A 121 -3.47 19.03 -25.62
C ASP A 121 -4.32 17.91 -26.23
N GLY A 122 -5.54 18.25 -26.64
CA GLY A 122 -6.48 17.31 -27.26
C GLY A 122 -6.94 16.21 -26.31
N PHE A 123 -7.34 16.59 -25.09
CA PHE A 123 -7.92 15.69 -24.10
C PHE A 123 -9.21 15.05 -24.60
N GLU A 124 -9.37 13.77 -24.28
CA GLU A 124 -10.55 12.98 -24.62
C GLU A 124 -11.32 12.62 -23.34
N GLN A 125 -12.57 12.20 -23.51
CA GLN A 125 -13.34 11.68 -22.39
C GLN A 125 -12.75 10.35 -21.90
N ILE A 126 -12.61 10.19 -20.58
CA ILE A 126 -12.03 8.98 -19.98
C ILE A 126 -13.13 8.15 -19.33
N HIS A 127 -13.23 6.88 -19.71
CA HIS A 127 -14.13 5.91 -19.08
C HIS A 127 -13.56 5.44 -17.74
N MET A 128 -14.33 5.56 -16.66
CA MET A 128 -13.91 5.23 -15.30
C MET A 128 -14.95 4.37 -14.56
N PRO A 129 -14.52 3.41 -13.73
CA PRO A 129 -15.42 2.64 -12.88
C PRO A 129 -15.92 3.49 -11.71
N LYS A 130 -17.18 3.29 -11.32
CA LYS A 130 -17.77 3.88 -10.11
C LYS A 130 -17.35 3.10 -8.86
N ASN A 131 -17.28 3.81 -7.74
CA ASN A 131 -17.15 3.19 -6.42
C ASN A 131 -18.38 2.33 -6.10
N THR A 132 -18.16 1.20 -5.42
CA THR A 132 -19.23 0.31 -4.98
C THR A 132 -18.99 -0.18 -3.55
N ALA A 133 -20.06 -0.22 -2.76
CA ALA A 133 -20.04 -0.80 -1.41
C ALA A 133 -20.26 -2.33 -1.42
N ALA A 134 -20.48 -2.95 -2.59
CA ALA A 134 -20.77 -4.38 -2.68
C ALA A 134 -19.71 -5.25 -2.00
N GLY A 135 -18.42 -4.93 -2.20
CA GLY A 135 -17.30 -5.63 -1.55
C GLY A 135 -17.35 -5.54 -0.03
N PHE A 136 -17.70 -4.38 0.53
CA PHE A 136 -17.84 -4.20 1.97
C PHE A 136 -18.96 -5.08 2.55
N TYR A 137 -20.13 -5.11 1.91
CA TYR A 137 -21.25 -5.95 2.36
C TYR A 137 -20.92 -7.44 2.27
N MET A 138 -20.32 -7.89 1.15
CA MET A 138 -19.88 -9.28 1.02
C MET A 138 -18.85 -9.65 2.09
N GLY A 139 -17.90 -8.75 2.39
CA GLY A 139 -16.93 -8.92 3.48
C GLY A 139 -17.59 -9.03 4.85
N ALA A 140 -18.59 -8.19 5.15
CA ALA A 140 -19.34 -8.23 6.40
C ALA A 140 -20.12 -9.54 6.57
N PHE A 141 -20.79 -10.02 5.51
CA PHE A 141 -21.48 -11.31 5.54
C PHE A 141 -20.51 -12.50 5.66
N SER A 142 -19.37 -12.44 4.98
CA SER A 142 -18.30 -13.44 5.11
C SER A 142 -17.75 -13.51 6.53
N LEU A 143 -17.54 -12.35 7.18
CA LEU A 143 -17.14 -12.28 8.58
C LEU A 143 -18.19 -12.92 9.50
N ALA A 144 -19.47 -12.58 9.31
CA ALA A 144 -20.57 -13.17 10.09
C ALA A 144 -20.65 -14.69 9.90
N LEU A 145 -20.49 -15.17 8.66
CA LEU A 145 -20.45 -16.60 8.33
C LEU A 145 -19.26 -17.30 9.03
N GLY A 146 -18.05 -16.76 8.91
CA GLY A 146 -16.85 -17.33 9.53
C GLY A 146 -16.93 -17.39 11.05
N PHE A 147 -17.42 -16.31 11.68
CA PHE A 147 -17.69 -16.28 13.11
C PHE A 147 -18.74 -17.33 13.50
N ALA A 148 -19.86 -17.39 12.77
CA ALA A 148 -20.93 -18.34 13.07
C ALA A 148 -20.49 -19.80 12.95
N LEU A 149 -19.72 -20.15 11.92
CA LEU A 149 -19.19 -21.51 11.74
C LEU A 149 -18.21 -21.89 12.86
N THR A 150 -17.37 -20.94 13.29
CA THR A 150 -16.42 -21.16 14.40
C THR A 150 -17.14 -21.47 15.72
N TRP A 151 -18.28 -20.83 15.96
CA TRP A 151 -19.06 -20.96 17.20
C TRP A 151 -20.31 -21.86 17.06
N HIS A 152 -20.43 -22.62 15.96
CA HIS A 152 -21.57 -23.50 15.68
C HIS A 152 -22.96 -22.81 15.71
N ILE A 153 -23.02 -21.52 15.37
CA ILE A 153 -24.26 -20.73 15.31
C ILE A 153 -24.91 -20.90 13.93
N TRP A 154 -25.56 -22.04 13.70
CA TRP A 154 -26.00 -22.44 12.36
C TRP A 154 -26.98 -21.47 11.67
N TRP A 155 -27.89 -20.83 12.43
CA TRP A 155 -28.82 -19.85 11.84
C TRP A 155 -28.07 -18.62 11.30
N LEU A 156 -27.05 -18.15 12.00
CA LEU A 156 -26.24 -17.00 11.58
C LEU A 156 -25.33 -17.39 10.41
N ALA A 157 -24.83 -18.63 10.38
CA ALA A 157 -24.09 -19.15 9.24
C ALA A 157 -24.97 -19.17 7.98
N ALA A 158 -26.22 -19.63 8.08
CA ALA A 158 -27.16 -19.58 6.97
C ALA A 158 -27.43 -18.13 6.52
N VAL A 159 -27.67 -17.20 7.45
CA VAL A 159 -27.86 -15.77 7.13
C VAL A 159 -26.62 -15.15 6.48
N GLY A 160 -25.42 -15.45 6.97
CA GLY A 160 -24.17 -14.97 6.40
C GLY A 160 -23.95 -15.48 4.98
N LEU A 161 -24.17 -16.77 4.74
CA LEU A 161 -24.05 -17.35 3.40
C LEU A 161 -25.08 -16.76 2.43
N ILE A 162 -26.35 -16.70 2.83
CA ILE A 162 -27.42 -16.15 2.00
C ILE A 162 -27.15 -14.67 1.71
N GLY A 163 -26.80 -13.88 2.73
CA GLY A 163 -26.49 -12.47 2.57
C GLY A 163 -25.34 -12.22 1.59
N MET A 164 -24.29 -13.03 1.66
CA MET A 164 -23.17 -12.98 0.73
C MET A 164 -23.60 -13.29 -0.71
N VAL A 165 -24.36 -14.37 -0.92
CA VAL A 165 -24.86 -14.76 -2.25
C VAL A 165 -25.80 -13.69 -2.82
N VAL A 166 -26.70 -13.14 -2.01
CA VAL A 166 -27.63 -12.08 -2.43
C VAL A 166 -26.88 -10.79 -2.78
N ALA A 167 -25.88 -10.39 -1.98
CA ALA A 167 -25.05 -9.23 -2.28
C ALA A 167 -24.27 -9.41 -3.60
N PHE A 168 -23.73 -10.61 -3.84
CA PHE A 168 -23.08 -10.95 -5.09
C PHE A 168 -24.03 -10.87 -6.29
N ILE A 169 -25.20 -11.52 -6.22
CA ILE A 169 -26.20 -11.50 -7.31
C ILE A 169 -26.65 -10.06 -7.61
N ARG A 170 -26.89 -9.26 -6.57
CA ARG A 170 -27.24 -7.84 -6.76
C ARG A 170 -26.15 -7.06 -7.48
N ARG A 171 -24.88 -7.30 -7.15
CA ARG A 171 -23.76 -6.65 -7.84
C ARG A 171 -23.56 -7.18 -9.26
N ALA A 172 -23.79 -8.46 -9.49
CA ALA A 172 -23.66 -9.07 -10.82
C ALA A 172 -24.73 -8.56 -11.80
N ASN A 173 -25.91 -8.16 -11.29
CA ASN A 173 -27.01 -7.62 -12.08
C ASN A 173 -27.05 -6.07 -12.12
N ASP A 174 -26.00 -5.39 -11.67
CA ASP A 174 -25.92 -3.93 -11.70
C ASP A 174 -25.19 -3.49 -12.97
N ASP A 175 -25.94 -2.89 -13.91
CA ASP A 175 -25.38 -2.39 -15.17
C ASP A 175 -24.77 -0.99 -15.05
N HIS A 176 -25.01 -0.27 -13.94
CA HIS A 176 -24.58 1.12 -13.78
C HIS A 176 -23.22 1.22 -13.09
N ILE A 177 -22.21 0.52 -13.62
CA ILE A 177 -20.90 0.34 -12.98
C ILE A 177 -19.87 1.41 -13.31
N ASP A 178 -20.13 2.24 -14.30
CA ASP A 178 -19.14 3.15 -14.89
C ASP A 178 -19.71 4.55 -15.15
N TYR A 179 -18.81 5.47 -15.46
CA TYR A 179 -19.09 6.83 -15.87
C TYR A 179 -18.00 7.34 -16.80
N TYR A 180 -18.27 8.44 -17.50
CA TYR A 180 -17.26 9.14 -18.29
C TYR A 180 -16.88 10.44 -17.60
N VAL A 181 -15.57 10.68 -17.51
CA VAL A 181 -14.99 11.95 -17.09
C VAL A 181 -14.92 12.83 -18.34
N PRO A 182 -15.57 14.00 -18.36
CA PRO A 182 -15.55 14.89 -19.52
C PRO A 182 -14.13 15.41 -19.83
N ALA A 183 -13.82 15.60 -21.10
CA ALA A 183 -12.54 16.16 -21.54
C ALA A 183 -12.21 17.52 -20.89
N SER A 184 -13.23 18.35 -20.64
CA SER A 184 -13.08 19.64 -19.96
C SER A 184 -12.66 19.50 -18.50
N GLU A 185 -13.05 18.44 -17.81
CA GLU A 185 -12.61 18.16 -16.43
C GLU A 185 -11.16 17.69 -16.41
N VAL A 186 -10.78 16.81 -17.36
CA VAL A 186 -9.40 16.36 -17.55
C VAL A 186 -8.49 17.56 -17.82
N GLU A 187 -8.87 18.43 -18.75
CA GLU A 187 -8.14 19.65 -19.12
C GLU A 187 -7.92 20.56 -17.91
N GLN A 188 -8.94 20.77 -17.07
CA GLN A 188 -8.84 21.59 -15.87
C GLN A 188 -7.83 21.03 -14.85
N ILE A 189 -7.84 19.70 -14.65
CA ILE A 189 -6.93 19.02 -13.72
C ILE A 189 -5.48 19.13 -14.22
N GLU A 190 -5.24 18.84 -15.49
CA GLU A 190 -3.91 18.89 -16.10
C GLU A 190 -3.37 20.33 -16.16
N THR A 191 -4.20 21.30 -16.55
CA THR A 191 -3.82 22.71 -16.56
C THR A 191 -3.43 23.20 -15.17
N ARG A 192 -4.17 22.81 -14.13
CA ARG A 192 -3.82 23.15 -12.73
C ARG A 192 -2.48 22.56 -12.31
N TYR A 193 -2.13 21.36 -12.78
CA TYR A 193 -0.82 20.78 -12.54
C TYR A 193 0.29 21.55 -13.24
N GLN A 194 0.12 21.87 -14.52
CA GLN A 194 1.10 22.67 -15.28
C GLN A 194 1.33 24.05 -14.65
N GLN A 195 0.27 24.72 -14.20
CA GLN A 195 0.38 25.99 -13.48
C GLN A 195 1.16 25.86 -12.17
N ARG A 196 1.00 24.74 -11.44
CA ARG A 196 1.76 24.49 -10.20
C ARG A 196 3.25 24.31 -10.47
N ILE A 197 3.61 23.60 -11.54
CA ILE A 197 5.01 23.43 -11.94
C ILE A 197 5.60 24.78 -12.39
N ALA A 198 4.88 25.51 -13.24
CA ALA A 198 5.33 26.80 -13.78
C ALA A 198 5.53 27.86 -12.69
N ALA A 199 4.76 27.82 -11.59
CA ALA A 199 4.91 28.75 -10.47
C ALA A 199 6.18 28.53 -9.63
N GLN A 200 6.98 27.49 -9.91
CA GLN A 200 8.17 27.14 -9.14
C GLN A 200 9.49 27.23 -9.92
N GLY A 201 9.43 27.28 -11.25
CA GLY A 201 10.58 27.53 -12.12
C GLY A 201 10.85 29.03 -12.26
#